data_AF-A0A812DSR5-F1
#
_entry.id   AF-A0A812DSR5-F1
#
_cell.length_a   1.000
_cell.length_b   1.000
_cell.length_c   1.000
_cell.angle_alpha   90.00
_cell.angle_beta   90.00
_cell.angle_gamma   90.00
#
_symmetry.space_group_name_H-M   'P 1'
#
loop_
_entity.id
_entity.type
_entity.pdbx_description
1 polymer ?
#
loop_
_entity_poly.entity_id
_entity_poly.type
_entity_poly.pdbx_seq_one_letter_code
_entity_poly.pdbx_strand_id
1 'polypeptide(L)'
;MGNEIPFTFPHLEALPRSSAVVVDAVPVFLEKLQVIQCMDVAEQALTALEMLSQRHSKAILQAVNGGIAACLMYLDFFCIKSDFQHARLNHQDKKSVESCCLCFSRLVDNFQHDQRILKEIAVHGLLTNIQQLLVVSPPIINTGTFVMVIRMLAVMCGSCPDLAVVLLKQKIAETLCYLLVGASDQASQNIELISRTPQELYEIVCLIGELMPKLPSDGIFSIDSMLRKGSSVSGDAVIWQWRDDRGMWHPYALIDSRIIEAAHQSGEDEVSLSTMGRAYTIDFNSMQQINEDTGTARPVQRKVNPLVAGCLHSASSSSDPNVEQCDSREEILKEDIDLASAFIQTLFAVLYEVYSSSAGPTVRHKCLQTLLRMIYYASASLLKEVLKNQPVSSHIAAMMASQDLKVVVGAIQMAEVLMQKLPDVFSIYFRREGVMHQIKKLSELEVQSASTPVKPTATSITPGSASGSSSSLSSGSTDTIERKDSYFSMVTVGATGETEDHTSQIQLELPRILDMEPVDSGTRGPFL
;
A
#
# COMPACT_ATOMS: atom_id res chain seq x y z
N MET A 1 -10.57 -30.97 46.10
CA MET A 1 -9.20 -30.85 45.58
C MET A 1 -9.29 -30.97 44.07
N GLY A 2 -9.62 -29.86 43.40
CA GLY A 2 -9.69 -29.82 41.93
C GLY A 2 -8.31 -29.46 41.41
N ASN A 3 -7.69 -30.38 40.67
CA ASN A 3 -6.44 -30.10 39.98
C ASN A 3 -6.72 -29.10 38.86
N GLU A 4 -6.43 -27.83 39.11
CA GLU A 4 -6.12 -26.88 38.05
C GLU A 4 -4.83 -27.37 37.38
N ILE A 5 -4.99 -28.05 36.25
CA ILE A 5 -3.87 -28.30 35.36
C ILE A 5 -3.65 -26.96 34.65
N PRO A 6 -2.50 -26.29 34.85
CA PRO A 6 -2.18 -25.11 34.07
C PRO A 6 -2.05 -25.58 32.62
N PHE A 7 -2.97 -25.17 31.75
CA PHE A 7 -2.84 -25.35 30.31
C PHE A 7 -1.63 -24.52 29.87
N THR A 8 -0.45 -25.13 29.90
CA THR A 8 0.75 -24.54 29.33
C THR A 8 0.68 -24.72 27.82
N PHE A 9 0.48 -23.58 27.14
CA PHE A 9 0.28 -23.44 25.68
C PHE A 9 1.45 -23.81 24.73
N PRO A 10 2.69 -24.14 25.13
CA PRO A 10 3.72 -24.59 24.18
C PRO A 10 3.33 -25.83 23.36
N HIS A 11 2.30 -26.57 23.79
CA HIS A 11 1.89 -27.82 23.18
C HIS A 11 1.01 -27.67 21.92
N LEU A 12 0.32 -26.52 21.73
CA LEU A 12 -0.53 -26.28 20.55
C LEU A 12 0.32 -25.91 19.32
N GLU A 13 1.40 -25.16 19.53
CA GLU A 13 2.32 -24.73 18.47
C GLU A 13 3.20 -25.90 18.00
N ALA A 14 3.56 -26.80 18.92
CA ALA A 14 4.39 -27.97 18.64
C ALA A 14 3.67 -29.10 17.87
N LEU A 15 2.33 -29.17 17.88
CA LEU A 15 1.56 -30.30 17.33
C LEU A 15 0.34 -29.83 16.51
N PRO A 16 0.47 -29.63 15.18
CA PRO A 16 -0.64 -29.29 14.29
C PRO A 16 -1.88 -30.19 14.39
N ARG A 17 -1.68 -31.47 14.74
CA ARG A 17 -2.73 -32.49 14.87
C ARG A 17 -3.62 -32.33 16.12
N SER A 18 -3.14 -31.66 17.18
CA SER A 18 -3.97 -31.39 18.35
C SER A 18 -4.96 -30.26 18.11
N SER A 19 -4.70 -29.37 17.14
CA SER A 19 -5.59 -28.25 16.82
C SER A 19 -7.02 -28.67 16.48
N ALA A 20 -7.21 -29.81 15.80
CA ALA A 20 -8.53 -30.34 15.45
C ALA A 20 -9.36 -30.79 16.67
N VAL A 21 -8.70 -31.31 17.72
CA VAL A 21 -9.35 -31.69 18.99
C VAL A 21 -9.65 -30.45 19.83
N VAL A 22 -8.85 -29.39 19.67
CA VAL A 22 -9.02 -28.13 20.41
C VAL A 22 -10.14 -27.25 19.81
N VAL A 23 -10.56 -27.49 18.56
CA VAL A 23 -11.76 -26.85 17.98
C VAL A 23 -13.01 -27.15 18.82
N ASP A 24 -13.12 -28.36 19.35
CA ASP A 24 -14.25 -28.76 20.21
C ASP A 24 -14.28 -27.97 21.54
N ALA A 25 -13.18 -27.31 21.92
CA ALA A 25 -13.09 -26.45 23.09
C ALA A 25 -13.50 -24.99 22.82
N VAL A 26 -13.72 -24.58 21.56
CA VAL A 26 -14.13 -23.20 21.21
C VAL A 26 -15.38 -22.76 21.98
N PRO A 27 -16.48 -23.55 22.06
CA PRO A 27 -17.65 -23.15 22.82
C PRO A 27 -17.36 -22.90 24.32
N VAL A 28 -16.45 -23.67 24.91
CA VAL A 28 -16.06 -23.55 26.32
C VAL A 28 -15.28 -22.25 26.56
N PHE A 29 -14.35 -21.90 25.66
CA PHE A 29 -13.63 -20.62 25.75
C PHE A 29 -14.59 -19.43 25.64
N LEU A 30 -15.55 -19.50 24.72
CA LEU A 30 -16.54 -18.44 24.53
C LEU A 30 -17.46 -18.29 25.75
N GLU A 31 -17.90 -19.39 26.36
CA GLU A 31 -18.66 -19.35 27.61
C GLU A 31 -17.87 -18.67 28.74
N LYS A 32 -16.57 -18.96 28.86
CA LYS A 32 -15.70 -18.31 29.85
C LYS A 32 -15.54 -16.81 29.61
N LEU A 33 -15.51 -16.37 28.35
CA LEU A 33 -15.49 -14.96 27.98
C LEU A 33 -16.80 -14.25 28.36
N GLN A 34 -17.95 -14.88 28.14
CA GLN A 34 -19.24 -14.25 28.45
C GLN A 34 -19.49 -14.04 29.95
N VAL A 35 -18.88 -14.88 30.79
CA VAL A 35 -19.14 -14.90 32.24
C VAL A 35 -18.25 -13.92 33.03
N ILE A 36 -17.17 -13.40 32.42
CA ILE A 36 -16.20 -12.42 32.99
C ILE A 36 -15.97 -12.60 34.50
N GLN A 37 -15.64 -13.81 34.95
CA GLN A 37 -15.40 -14.09 36.38
C GLN A 37 -13.95 -13.81 36.81
N CYS A 38 -12.98 -13.88 35.88
CA CYS A 38 -11.56 -13.65 36.14
C CYS A 38 -10.87 -13.13 34.86
N MET A 39 -10.08 -12.06 34.98
CA MET A 39 -9.34 -11.44 33.86
C MET A 39 -8.30 -12.41 33.27
N ASP A 40 -7.63 -13.20 34.11
CA ASP A 40 -6.60 -14.16 33.70
C ASP A 40 -7.16 -15.25 32.79
N VAL A 41 -8.36 -15.75 33.13
CA VAL A 41 -9.04 -16.80 32.35
C VAL A 41 -9.50 -16.24 31.01
N ALA A 42 -9.92 -14.97 30.97
CA ALA A 42 -10.32 -14.30 29.75
C ALA A 42 -9.14 -14.07 28.81
N GLU A 43 -8.00 -13.61 29.33
CA GLU A 43 -6.76 -13.44 28.57
C GLU A 43 -6.31 -14.77 27.95
N GLN A 44 -6.33 -15.86 28.73
CA GLN A 44 -5.97 -17.19 28.24
C GLN A 44 -6.95 -17.68 27.18
N ALA A 45 -8.25 -17.43 27.34
CA ALA A 45 -9.27 -17.76 26.35
C ALA A 45 -9.08 -16.96 25.06
N LEU A 46 -8.81 -15.65 25.14
CA LEU A 46 -8.53 -14.80 23.97
C LEU A 46 -7.26 -15.23 23.25
N THR A 47 -6.19 -15.55 23.98
CA THR A 47 -4.93 -16.06 23.41
C THR A 47 -5.13 -17.42 22.74
N ALA A 48 -5.94 -18.31 23.33
CA ALA A 48 -6.30 -19.57 22.70
C ALA A 48 -7.10 -19.38 21.40
N LEU A 49 -8.09 -18.48 21.42
CA LEU A 49 -8.88 -18.14 20.24
C LEU A 49 -8.01 -17.49 19.15
N GLU A 50 -7.07 -16.63 19.53
CA GLU A 50 -6.08 -16.05 18.63
C GLU A 50 -5.29 -17.15 17.92
N MET A 51 -4.75 -18.14 18.64
CA MET A 51 -4.04 -19.27 18.03
C MET A 51 -4.94 -20.11 17.12
N LEU A 52 -6.18 -20.39 17.54
CA LEU A 52 -7.14 -21.18 16.76
C LEU A 52 -7.61 -20.46 15.50
N SER A 53 -7.69 -19.13 15.53
CA SER A 53 -8.14 -18.30 14.41
C SER A 53 -7.26 -18.47 13.16
N GLN A 54 -6.02 -18.96 13.31
CA GLN A 54 -5.11 -19.18 12.18
C GLN A 54 -5.55 -20.33 11.27
N ARG A 55 -6.24 -21.35 11.80
CA ARG A 55 -6.61 -22.56 11.03
C ARG A 55 -8.10 -22.90 11.11
N HIS A 56 -8.81 -22.38 12.10
CA HIS A 56 -10.18 -22.76 12.44
C HIS A 56 -11.13 -21.56 12.52
N SER A 57 -10.86 -20.51 11.74
CA SER A 57 -11.60 -19.24 11.71
C SER A 57 -13.11 -19.44 11.52
N LYS A 58 -13.53 -20.42 10.70
CA LYS A 58 -14.95 -20.76 10.46
C LYS A 58 -15.65 -21.27 11.71
N ALA A 59 -14.97 -22.07 12.54
CA ALA A 59 -15.53 -22.60 13.77
C ALA A 59 -15.76 -21.52 14.82
N ILE A 60 -14.90 -20.49 14.85
CA ILE A 60 -15.06 -19.32 15.73
C ILE A 60 -16.28 -18.49 15.30
N LEU A 61 -16.44 -18.23 14.00
CA LEU A 61 -17.59 -17.50 13.47
C LEU A 61 -18.91 -18.23 13.73
N GLN A 62 -18.96 -19.53 13.45
CA GLN A 62 -20.18 -20.35 13.55
C GLN A 62 -20.49 -20.83 14.97
N ALA A 63 -19.71 -20.43 15.97
CA ALA A 63 -19.90 -20.87 17.33
C ALA A 63 -21.26 -20.40 17.88
N VAL A 64 -22.00 -21.32 18.52
CA VAL A 64 -23.38 -21.16 19.00
C VAL A 64 -23.57 -19.96 19.93
N ASN A 65 -22.52 -19.56 20.65
CA ASN A 65 -22.55 -18.45 21.60
C ASN A 65 -22.10 -17.11 20.99
N GLY A 66 -21.92 -17.02 19.67
CA GLY A 66 -21.52 -15.79 18.97
C GLY A 66 -20.07 -15.39 19.25
N GLY A 67 -19.12 -16.07 18.60
CA GLY A 67 -17.68 -15.89 18.87
C GLY A 67 -17.19 -14.45 18.71
N ILE A 68 -17.69 -13.72 17.71
CA ILE A 68 -17.40 -12.31 17.47
C ILE A 68 -17.89 -11.45 18.65
N ALA A 69 -19.14 -11.62 19.06
CA ALA A 69 -19.75 -10.83 20.13
C ALA A 69 -19.05 -11.05 21.48
N ALA A 70 -18.66 -12.29 21.79
CA ALA A 70 -17.94 -12.62 23.02
C ALA A 70 -16.55 -11.97 23.08
N CYS A 71 -15.80 -11.95 21.97
CA CYS A 71 -14.52 -11.26 21.89
C CYS A 71 -14.69 -9.73 21.98
N LEU A 72 -15.73 -9.16 21.35
CA LEU A 72 -15.98 -7.72 21.36
C LEU A 72 -16.41 -7.19 22.73
N MET A 73 -17.14 -7.95 23.55
CA MET A 73 -17.50 -7.53 24.91
C MET A 73 -16.28 -7.11 25.74
N TYR A 74 -15.11 -7.73 25.51
CA TYR A 74 -13.87 -7.32 26.17
C TYR A 74 -13.32 -6.02 25.59
N LEU A 75 -13.36 -5.85 24.27
CA LEU A 75 -12.94 -4.61 23.62
C LEU A 75 -13.83 -3.43 24.07
N ASP A 76 -15.15 -3.62 24.07
CA ASP A 76 -16.16 -2.68 24.59
C ASP A 76 -15.86 -2.31 26.04
N PHE A 77 -15.63 -3.30 26.90
CA PHE A 77 -15.34 -3.08 28.32
C PHE A 77 -14.12 -2.19 28.54
N PHE A 78 -13.06 -2.36 27.74
CA PHE A 78 -11.87 -1.53 27.84
C PHE A 78 -12.06 -0.14 27.23
N CYS A 79 -12.77 -0.01 26.11
CA CYS A 79 -13.08 1.29 25.49
C CYS A 79 -14.02 2.14 26.36
N ILE A 80 -15.00 1.53 27.03
CA ILE A 80 -15.92 2.21 27.96
C ILE A 80 -15.21 2.58 29.27
N LYS A 81 -14.34 1.71 29.79
CA LYS A 81 -13.58 2.02 31.02
C LYS A 81 -12.52 3.08 30.83
N SER A 82 -11.97 3.23 29.62
CA SER A 82 -11.04 4.32 29.34
C SER A 82 -11.68 5.68 29.55
N ASP A 83 -12.99 5.88 29.37
CA ASP A 83 -13.62 7.19 29.60
C ASP A 83 -13.80 7.55 31.10
N PHE A 84 -13.82 6.57 32.01
CA PHE A 84 -14.19 6.79 33.42
C PHE A 84 -13.10 6.49 34.45
N GLN A 85 -12.13 5.61 34.19
CA GLN A 85 -11.10 5.23 35.17
C GLN A 85 -9.72 4.98 34.52
N HIS A 86 -9.10 6.05 34.01
CA HIS A 86 -7.79 6.10 33.36
C HIS A 86 -6.58 5.61 34.19
N ALA A 87 -6.72 5.24 35.47
CA ALA A 87 -5.59 5.06 36.39
C ALA A 87 -5.29 3.61 36.82
N ARG A 88 -6.02 2.58 36.35
CA ARG A 88 -5.92 1.21 36.90
C ARG A 88 -5.99 0.08 35.87
N LEU A 89 -5.64 0.30 34.60
CA LEU A 89 -5.44 -0.82 33.66
C LEU A 89 -4.11 -1.51 34.00
N ASN A 90 -4.19 -2.76 34.42
CA ASN A 90 -3.03 -3.57 34.71
C ASN A 90 -2.35 -3.98 33.38
N HIS A 91 -1.07 -4.37 33.43
CA HIS A 91 -0.34 -4.86 32.25
C HIS A 91 -1.08 -6.01 31.54
N GLN A 92 -1.82 -6.81 32.30
CA GLN A 92 -2.62 -7.92 31.83
C GLN A 92 -3.84 -7.50 31.00
N ASP A 93 -4.44 -6.37 31.35
CA ASP A 93 -5.55 -5.79 30.60
C ASP A 93 -5.11 -5.36 29.20
N LYS A 94 -3.90 -4.78 29.09
CA LYS A 94 -3.32 -4.36 27.81
C LYS A 94 -3.08 -5.55 26.87
N LYS A 95 -2.50 -6.64 27.40
CA LYS A 95 -2.28 -7.88 26.63
C LYS A 95 -3.59 -8.46 26.11
N SER A 96 -4.64 -8.46 26.94
CA SER A 96 -5.96 -8.96 26.54
C SER A 96 -6.54 -8.18 25.36
N VAL A 97 -6.40 -6.85 25.35
CA VAL A 97 -6.80 -6.00 24.21
C VAL A 97 -5.99 -6.35 22.96
N GLU A 98 -4.66 -6.51 23.08
CA GLU A 98 -3.79 -6.86 21.96
C GLU A 98 -4.13 -8.25 21.36
N SER A 99 -4.35 -9.26 22.19
CA SER A 99 -4.78 -10.60 21.75
C SER A 99 -6.16 -10.56 21.06
N CYS A 100 -7.08 -9.73 21.54
CA CYS A 100 -8.38 -9.53 20.92
C CYS A 100 -8.24 -8.90 19.52
N CYS A 101 -7.44 -7.83 19.38
CA CYS A 101 -7.14 -7.19 18.10
C CYS A 101 -6.47 -8.16 17.12
N LEU A 102 -5.53 -8.99 17.58
CA LEU A 102 -4.87 -10.02 16.77
C LEU A 102 -5.85 -11.07 16.26
N CYS A 103 -6.76 -11.54 17.13
CA CYS A 103 -7.80 -12.50 16.76
C CYS A 103 -8.68 -11.92 15.64
N PHE A 104 -9.15 -10.67 15.78
CA PHE A 104 -9.93 -9.99 14.74
C PHE A 104 -9.15 -9.78 13.45
N SER A 105 -7.88 -9.37 13.52
CA SER A 105 -7.03 -9.21 12.34
C SER A 105 -6.92 -10.52 11.57
N ARG A 106 -6.70 -11.66 12.26
CA ARG A 106 -6.64 -12.97 11.63
C ARG A 106 -7.99 -13.41 11.04
N LEU A 107 -9.10 -13.13 11.71
CA LEU A 107 -10.43 -13.40 11.15
C LEU A 107 -10.63 -12.61 9.84
N VAL A 108 -10.32 -11.32 9.84
CA VAL A 108 -10.41 -10.46 8.65
C VAL A 108 -9.51 -10.99 7.53
N ASP A 109 -8.25 -11.32 7.82
CA ASP A 109 -7.31 -11.82 6.80
C ASP A 109 -7.79 -13.14 6.14
N ASN A 110 -8.39 -14.04 6.93
CA ASN A 110 -8.91 -15.32 6.44
C ASN A 110 -10.18 -15.17 5.60
N PHE A 111 -10.98 -14.13 5.84
CA PHE A 111 -12.26 -13.90 5.17
C PHE A 111 -12.29 -12.63 4.33
N GLN A 112 -11.14 -12.02 4.01
CA GLN A 112 -11.05 -10.77 3.26
C GLN A 112 -11.73 -10.83 1.88
N HIS A 113 -11.88 -12.02 1.30
CA HIS A 113 -12.56 -12.19 0.01
C HIS A 113 -14.09 -12.40 0.12
N ASP A 114 -14.64 -12.52 1.33
CA ASP A 114 -16.08 -12.73 1.57
C ASP A 114 -16.69 -11.52 2.29
N GLN A 115 -17.31 -10.64 1.52
CA GLN A 115 -17.96 -9.42 2.03
C GLN A 115 -19.07 -9.70 3.04
N ARG A 116 -19.77 -10.84 2.94
CA ARG A 116 -20.87 -11.14 3.87
C ARG A 116 -20.33 -11.43 5.26
N ILE A 117 -19.26 -12.21 5.33
CA ILE A 117 -18.57 -12.52 6.59
C ILE A 117 -17.90 -11.27 7.16
N LEU A 118 -17.29 -10.42 6.33
CA LEU A 118 -16.72 -9.16 6.82
C LEU A 118 -17.79 -8.25 7.44
N LYS A 119 -18.99 -8.18 6.84
CA LYS A 119 -20.13 -7.48 7.43
C LYS A 119 -20.55 -8.11 8.76
N GLU A 120 -20.64 -9.43 8.84
CA GLU A 120 -20.97 -10.15 10.07
C GLU A 120 -19.96 -9.86 11.20
N ILE A 121 -18.66 -9.84 10.89
CA ILE A 121 -17.60 -9.45 11.83
C ILE A 121 -17.78 -8.01 12.31
N ALA A 122 -18.13 -7.09 11.40
CA ALA A 122 -18.28 -5.66 11.72
C ALA A 122 -19.59 -5.31 12.46
N VAL A 123 -20.67 -6.05 12.24
CA VAL A 123 -22.04 -5.75 12.75
C VAL A 123 -22.08 -5.57 14.26
N HIS A 124 -21.22 -6.26 14.99
CA HIS A 124 -21.19 -6.22 16.46
C HIS A 124 -20.44 -5.00 17.04
N GLY A 125 -20.15 -3.97 16.24
CA GLY A 125 -19.54 -2.72 16.73
C GLY A 125 -18.01 -2.68 16.67
N LEU A 126 -17.37 -3.63 15.99
CA LEU A 126 -15.91 -3.69 15.84
C LEU A 126 -15.34 -2.36 15.32
N LEU A 127 -15.94 -1.76 14.29
CA LEU A 127 -15.46 -0.52 13.68
C LEU A 127 -15.42 0.63 14.69
N THR A 128 -16.50 0.81 15.45
CA THR A 128 -16.61 1.85 16.48
C THR A 128 -15.61 1.63 17.61
N ASN A 129 -15.44 0.39 18.07
CA ASN A 129 -14.49 0.07 19.11
C ASN A 129 -13.03 0.29 18.69
N ILE A 130 -12.67 -0.09 17.47
CA ILE A 130 -11.32 0.17 16.95
C ILE A 130 -11.10 1.68 16.81
N GLN A 131 -12.09 2.44 16.33
CA GLN A 131 -12.00 3.89 16.25
C GLN A 131 -11.78 4.54 17.64
N GLN A 132 -12.50 4.09 18.66
CA GLN A 132 -12.32 4.54 20.05
C GLN A 132 -10.93 4.14 20.58
N LEU A 133 -10.51 2.89 20.36
CA LEU A 133 -9.21 2.38 20.79
C LEU A 133 -8.03 3.21 20.24
N LEU A 134 -8.13 3.66 18.98
CA LEU A 134 -7.09 4.42 18.30
C LEU A 134 -6.87 5.81 18.88
N VAL A 135 -7.91 6.44 19.44
CA VAL A 135 -7.83 7.81 19.97
C VAL A 135 -7.51 7.87 21.46
N VAL A 136 -7.45 6.72 22.15
CA VAL A 136 -7.15 6.68 23.58
C VAL A 136 -5.75 7.25 23.87
N SER A 137 -5.70 8.20 24.79
CA SER A 137 -4.45 8.82 25.27
C SER A 137 -4.33 8.66 26.80
N PRO A 138 -3.21 8.10 27.33
CA PRO A 138 -2.07 7.56 26.60
C PRO A 138 -2.41 6.25 25.84
N PRO A 139 -1.67 5.91 24.77
CA PRO A 139 -1.96 4.71 23.99
C PRO A 139 -1.96 3.43 24.84
N ILE A 140 -3.03 2.64 24.71
CA ILE A 140 -3.16 1.34 25.37
C ILE A 140 -2.39 0.26 24.59
N ILE A 141 -2.41 0.37 23.25
CA ILE A 141 -1.78 -0.57 22.32
C ILE A 141 -0.35 -0.15 21.96
N ASN A 142 0.52 -1.14 21.74
CA ASN A 142 1.85 -0.89 21.21
C ASN A 142 1.83 -0.53 19.70
N THR A 143 2.96 -0.04 19.18
CA THR A 143 3.14 0.35 17.77
C THR A 143 2.81 -0.78 16.78
N GLY A 144 3.18 -2.03 17.07
CA GLY A 144 2.89 -3.17 16.20
C GLY A 144 1.40 -3.46 16.11
N THR A 145 0.71 -3.43 17.25
CA THR A 145 -0.75 -3.59 17.31
C THR A 145 -1.47 -2.43 16.63
N PHE A 146 -0.99 -1.19 16.81
CA PHE A 146 -1.52 -0.01 16.12
C PHE A 146 -1.49 -0.16 14.60
N VAL A 147 -0.34 -0.51 14.04
CA VAL A 147 -0.17 -0.76 12.59
C VAL A 147 -1.13 -1.86 12.12
N MET A 148 -1.24 -2.95 12.89
CA MET A 148 -2.11 -4.07 12.58
C MET A 148 -3.60 -3.67 12.53
N VAL A 149 -4.10 -2.92 13.52
CA VAL A 149 -5.51 -2.53 13.55
C VAL A 149 -5.87 -1.54 12.44
N ILE A 150 -4.98 -0.60 12.10
CA ILE A 150 -5.19 0.31 10.96
C ILE A 150 -5.20 -0.47 9.65
N ARG A 151 -4.27 -1.42 9.49
CA ARG A 151 -4.23 -2.31 8.31
C ARG A 151 -5.48 -3.17 8.22
N MET A 152 -5.96 -3.73 9.33
CA MET A 152 -7.21 -4.49 9.40
C MET A 152 -8.38 -3.64 8.91
N LEU A 153 -8.53 -2.40 9.38
CA LEU A 153 -9.55 -1.48 8.87
C LEU A 153 -9.40 -1.22 7.37
N ALA A 154 -8.17 -1.00 6.88
CA ALA A 154 -7.91 -0.77 5.46
C ALA A 154 -8.31 -1.98 4.60
N VAL A 155 -8.00 -3.21 5.03
CA VAL A 155 -8.39 -4.45 4.35
C VAL A 155 -9.91 -4.62 4.35
N MET A 156 -10.59 -4.36 5.47
CA MET A 156 -12.05 -4.42 5.56
C MET A 156 -12.71 -3.43 4.59
N CYS A 157 -12.26 -2.18 4.56
CA CYS A 157 -12.77 -1.14 3.66
C CYS A 157 -12.48 -1.42 2.19
N GLY A 158 -11.26 -1.87 1.87
CA GLY A 158 -10.86 -2.17 0.49
C GLY A 158 -11.58 -3.39 -0.10
N SER A 159 -11.95 -4.35 0.77
CA SER A 159 -12.64 -5.58 0.38
C SER A 159 -14.16 -5.46 0.39
N CYS A 160 -14.72 -4.63 1.28
CA CYS A 160 -16.14 -4.40 1.45
C CYS A 160 -16.45 -2.90 1.50
N PRO A 161 -16.80 -2.26 0.36
CA PRO A 161 -17.09 -0.83 0.29
C PRO A 161 -18.15 -0.34 1.28
N ASP A 162 -19.16 -1.15 1.59
CA ASP A 162 -20.19 -0.79 2.57
C ASP A 162 -19.62 -0.49 3.97
N LEU A 163 -18.53 -1.17 4.37
CA LEU A 163 -17.88 -0.92 5.66
C LEU A 163 -17.12 0.40 5.66
N ALA A 164 -16.56 0.80 4.51
CA ALA A 164 -15.99 2.12 4.33
C ALA A 164 -17.07 3.21 4.45
N VAL A 165 -18.26 2.99 3.88
CA VAL A 165 -19.41 3.90 4.04
C VAL A 165 -19.83 4.03 5.51
N VAL A 166 -19.84 2.93 6.26
CA VAL A 166 -20.11 2.97 7.71
C VAL A 166 -19.07 3.83 8.44
N LEU A 167 -17.78 3.66 8.18
CA LEU A 167 -16.73 4.47 8.80
C LEU A 167 -16.79 5.95 8.40
N LEU A 168 -17.11 6.25 7.14
CA LEU A 168 -17.31 7.62 6.67
C LEU A 168 -18.42 8.31 7.49
N LYS A 169 -19.57 7.64 7.66
CA LYS A 169 -20.68 8.13 8.48
C LYS A 169 -20.32 8.25 9.97
N GLN A 170 -19.35 7.47 10.45
CA GLN A 170 -18.79 7.56 11.81
C GLN A 170 -17.70 8.63 11.95
N LYS A 171 -17.56 9.55 10.97
CA LYS A 171 -16.61 10.67 11.02
C LYS A 171 -15.16 10.23 11.23
N ILE A 172 -14.77 9.10 10.64
CA ILE A 172 -13.41 8.56 10.72
C ILE A 172 -12.33 9.56 10.28
N ALA A 173 -12.67 10.55 9.45
CA ALA A 173 -11.76 11.63 9.05
C ALA A 173 -11.22 12.43 10.23
N GLU A 174 -12.06 12.72 11.23
CA GLU A 174 -11.66 13.46 12.44
C GLU A 174 -10.66 12.61 13.25
N THR A 175 -10.92 11.30 13.37
CA THR A 175 -9.99 10.36 14.00
C THR A 175 -8.65 10.29 13.26
N LEU A 176 -8.64 10.15 11.93
CA LEU A 176 -7.40 10.06 11.14
C LEU A 176 -6.61 11.37 11.17
N CYS A 177 -7.30 12.51 11.17
CA CYS A 177 -6.68 13.83 11.35
C CYS A 177 -6.03 13.94 12.74
N TYR A 178 -6.75 13.57 13.80
CA TYR A 178 -6.22 13.52 15.15
C TYR A 178 -5.00 12.60 15.26
N LEU A 179 -5.00 11.45 14.59
CA LEU A 179 -3.83 10.56 14.58
C LEU A 179 -2.62 11.24 13.92
N LEU A 180 -2.79 12.04 12.88
CA LEU A 180 -1.69 12.67 12.14
C LEU A 180 -1.18 13.98 12.78
N VAL A 181 -2.06 14.78 13.37
CA VAL A 181 -1.75 16.16 13.82
C VAL A 181 -1.94 16.33 15.34
N GLY A 182 -2.71 15.44 15.98
CA GLY A 182 -3.02 15.51 17.41
C GLY A 182 -4.23 16.39 17.73
N ALA A 183 -4.38 16.73 19.01
CA ALA A 183 -5.35 17.73 19.46
C ALA A 183 -4.81 19.14 19.14
N SER A 184 -4.77 19.52 17.86
CA SER A 184 -4.44 20.90 17.49
C SER A 184 -5.70 21.77 17.46
N ASP A 185 -5.56 22.99 17.94
CA ASP A 185 -6.58 24.03 17.84
C ASP A 185 -6.64 24.48 16.37
N GLN A 186 -7.81 24.37 15.72
CA GLN A 186 -8.01 24.60 14.28
C GLN A 186 -7.72 26.06 13.82
N ALA A 187 -7.19 26.91 14.71
CA ALA A 187 -6.87 28.32 14.46
C ALA A 187 -5.52 28.54 13.75
N SER A 188 -4.61 27.56 13.75
CA SER A 188 -3.28 27.69 13.15
C SER A 188 -3.28 27.17 11.72
N GLN A 189 -3.01 28.02 10.72
CA GLN A 189 -2.90 27.60 9.31
C GLN A 189 -1.70 26.68 9.01
N ASN A 190 -0.83 26.44 10.00
CA ASN A 190 0.32 25.55 9.88
C ASN A 190 -0.02 24.17 10.43
N ILE A 191 0.10 23.15 9.58
CA ILE A 191 -0.11 21.75 9.95
C ILE A 191 1.20 21.21 10.53
N GLU A 192 1.18 20.85 11.81
CA GLU A 192 2.31 20.21 12.47
C GLU A 192 2.01 18.72 12.66
N LEU A 193 2.79 17.86 12.00
CA LEU A 193 2.59 16.42 12.08
C LEU A 193 3.18 15.85 13.38
N ILE A 194 2.46 14.92 14.00
CA ILE A 194 3.00 14.11 15.08
C ILE A 194 4.10 13.20 14.52
N SER A 195 5.20 13.07 15.28
CA SER A 195 6.25 12.10 14.97
C SER A 195 5.70 10.68 15.00
N ARG A 196 5.73 10.03 13.83
CA ARG A 196 5.30 8.64 13.63
C ARG A 196 6.32 7.87 12.82
N THR A 197 6.35 6.56 13.00
CA THR A 197 7.18 5.70 12.16
C THR A 197 6.67 5.72 10.71
N PRO A 198 7.54 5.51 9.70
CA PRO A 198 7.10 5.44 8.30
C PRO A 198 6.02 4.38 8.04
N GLN A 199 6.02 3.29 8.81
CA GLN A 199 5.03 2.22 8.69
C GLN A 199 3.67 2.64 9.22
N GLU A 200 3.60 3.33 10.36
CA GLU A 200 2.35 3.90 10.88
C GLU A 200 1.74 4.89 9.89
N LEU A 201 2.57 5.81 9.35
CA LEU A 201 2.12 6.75 8.33
C LEU A 201 1.60 6.02 7.08
N TYR A 202 2.32 5.00 6.61
CA TYR A 202 1.91 4.21 5.46
C TYR A 202 0.52 3.60 5.66
N GLU A 203 0.27 2.93 6.78
CA GLU A 203 -1.02 2.28 7.03
C GLU A 203 -2.16 3.30 7.21
N ILE A 204 -1.92 4.43 7.87
CA ILE A 204 -2.92 5.51 7.99
C ILE A 204 -3.31 6.01 6.60
N VAL A 205 -2.32 6.28 5.73
CA VAL A 205 -2.57 6.73 4.35
C VAL A 205 -3.27 5.64 3.54
N CYS A 206 -2.94 4.36 3.75
CA CYS A 206 -3.66 3.24 3.15
C CYS A 206 -5.15 3.27 3.51
N LEU A 207 -5.47 3.39 4.79
CA LEU A 207 -6.85 3.48 5.25
C LEU A 207 -7.57 4.69 4.63
N ILE A 208 -6.95 5.88 4.62
CA ILE A 208 -7.54 7.06 3.97
C ILE A 208 -7.85 6.80 2.49
N GLY A 209 -6.91 6.15 1.78
CA GLY A 209 -7.11 5.77 0.38
C GLY A 209 -8.25 4.78 0.17
N GLU A 210 -8.41 3.79 1.06
CA GLU A 210 -9.49 2.79 0.98
C GLU A 210 -10.85 3.29 1.48
N LEU A 211 -10.93 4.49 2.06
CA LEU A 211 -12.21 5.15 2.33
C LEU A 211 -12.78 5.86 1.09
N MET A 212 -11.93 6.12 0.10
CA MET A 212 -12.32 6.70 -1.19
C MET A 212 -12.54 5.61 -2.24
N PRO A 213 -13.42 5.82 -3.24
CA PRO A 213 -13.58 4.89 -4.34
C PRO A 213 -12.28 4.74 -5.14
N LYS A 214 -12.14 3.61 -5.84
CA LYS A 214 -10.98 3.36 -6.70
C LYS A 214 -11.09 4.22 -7.96
N LEU A 215 -9.96 4.80 -8.39
CA LEU A 215 -9.88 5.49 -9.67
C LEU A 215 -10.32 4.57 -10.82
N PRO A 216 -10.87 5.13 -11.91
CA PRO A 216 -11.15 4.37 -13.12
C PRO A 216 -9.89 3.67 -13.66
N SER A 217 -10.08 2.62 -14.45
CA SER A 217 -8.97 1.86 -15.05
C SER A 217 -8.71 2.19 -16.52
N ASP A 218 -9.47 3.13 -17.07
CA ASP A 218 -9.43 3.57 -18.47
C ASP A 218 -8.78 4.96 -18.62
N GLY A 219 -8.66 5.42 -19.86
CA GLY A 219 -8.05 6.71 -20.19
C GLY A 219 -6.64 6.86 -19.61
N ILE A 220 -6.39 8.00 -18.94
CA ILE A 220 -5.10 8.35 -18.32
C ILE A 220 -4.72 7.44 -17.14
N PHE A 221 -5.66 6.66 -16.60
CA PHE A 221 -5.40 5.73 -15.49
C PHE A 221 -5.01 4.32 -15.96
N SER A 222 -5.21 4.01 -17.24
CA SER A 222 -4.83 2.71 -17.81
C SER A 222 -3.33 2.39 -17.66
N ILE A 223 -2.49 3.43 -17.61
CA ILE A 223 -1.04 3.35 -17.40
C ILE A 223 -0.67 2.71 -16.05
N ASP A 224 -1.52 2.79 -15.03
CA ASP A 224 -1.26 2.17 -13.73
C ASP A 224 -1.12 0.65 -13.86
N SER A 225 -1.84 0.05 -14.81
CA SER A 225 -1.69 -1.38 -15.12
C SER A 225 -0.31 -1.71 -15.69
N MET A 226 0.28 -0.79 -16.48
CA MET A 226 1.61 -0.95 -17.05
C MET A 226 2.70 -0.74 -15.99
N LEU A 227 2.53 0.23 -15.10
CA LEU A 227 3.43 0.44 -13.94
C LEU A 227 3.40 -0.75 -12.97
N ARG A 228 2.23 -1.38 -12.78
CA ARG A 228 2.10 -2.64 -12.01
C ARG A 228 2.78 -3.81 -12.72
N LYS A 229 2.72 -3.87 -14.05
CA LYS A 229 3.40 -4.89 -14.86
C LYS A 229 4.92 -4.71 -14.92
N GLY A 230 5.41 -3.47 -14.78
CA GLY A 230 6.85 -3.17 -14.68
C GLY A 230 7.52 -3.73 -13.42
N SER A 231 6.74 -4.07 -12.40
CA SER A 231 7.16 -4.89 -11.25
C SER A 231 6.64 -6.33 -11.44
N SER A 232 7.43 -7.17 -12.11
CA SER A 232 7.27 -8.64 -12.19
C SER A 232 5.86 -9.18 -12.48
N VAL A 233 5.46 -9.22 -13.75
CA VAL A 233 4.32 -10.04 -14.26
C VAL A 233 4.45 -11.55 -13.95
N SER A 234 5.58 -12.01 -13.41
CA SER A 234 5.81 -13.43 -13.10
C SER A 234 5.65 -13.81 -11.63
N GLY A 235 5.50 -12.86 -10.69
CA GLY A 235 5.55 -13.16 -9.26
C GLY A 235 4.33 -13.92 -8.69
N ASP A 236 3.11 -13.52 -9.07
CA ASP A 236 1.87 -14.10 -8.53
C ASP A 236 1.36 -15.32 -9.30
N ALA A 237 1.91 -15.58 -10.50
CA ALA A 237 1.53 -16.73 -11.32
C ALA A 237 2.47 -17.93 -11.13
N VAL A 238 3.56 -17.79 -10.36
CA VAL A 238 4.59 -18.83 -10.20
C VAL A 238 4.53 -19.40 -8.79
N ILE A 239 4.32 -20.71 -8.72
CA ILE A 239 4.31 -21.47 -7.48
C ILE A 239 5.54 -22.36 -7.47
N TRP A 240 6.35 -22.22 -6.44
CA TRP A 240 7.45 -23.13 -6.14
C TRP A 240 6.97 -24.24 -5.20
N GLN A 241 7.36 -25.48 -5.49
CA GLN A 241 6.92 -26.67 -4.75
C GLN A 241 8.08 -27.64 -4.57
N TRP A 242 8.04 -28.45 -3.51
CA TRP A 242 8.96 -29.56 -3.26
C TRP A 242 8.22 -30.89 -3.14
N ARG A 243 8.87 -31.99 -3.49
CA ARG A 243 8.28 -33.33 -3.49
C ARG A 243 8.72 -34.11 -2.26
N ASP A 244 7.76 -34.63 -1.51
CA ASP A 244 8.04 -35.50 -0.36
C ASP A 244 8.37 -36.96 -0.76
N ASP A 245 8.78 -37.76 0.22
CA ASP A 245 9.19 -39.15 0.02
C ASP A 245 8.01 -40.07 -0.37
N ARG A 246 6.76 -39.60 -0.20
CA ARG A 246 5.53 -40.27 -0.65
C ARG A 246 5.16 -39.86 -2.08
N GLY A 247 5.94 -38.97 -2.68
CA GLY A 247 5.81 -38.50 -4.03
C GLY A 247 4.81 -37.36 -4.23
N MET A 248 4.33 -36.74 -3.14
CA MET A 248 3.35 -35.67 -3.14
C MET A 248 4.04 -34.29 -3.14
N TRP A 249 3.49 -33.34 -3.88
CA TRP A 249 4.05 -31.98 -4.01
C TRP A 249 3.48 -31.05 -2.95
N HIS A 250 4.35 -30.32 -2.27
CA HIS A 250 4.01 -29.33 -1.25
C HIS A 250 4.51 -27.95 -1.67
N PRO A 251 3.67 -26.91 -1.62
CA PRO A 251 4.09 -25.55 -1.94
C PRO A 251 5.01 -24.98 -0.85
N TYR A 252 5.96 -24.13 -1.25
CA TYR A 252 6.69 -23.29 -0.31
C TYR A 252 5.77 -22.20 0.27
N ALA A 253 6.11 -21.68 1.46
CA ALA A 253 5.44 -20.52 2.02
C ALA A 253 5.59 -19.31 1.08
N LEU A 254 4.66 -18.36 1.13
CA LEU A 254 4.65 -17.22 0.20
C LEU A 254 5.94 -16.39 0.21
N ILE A 255 6.55 -16.23 1.39
CA ILE A 255 7.80 -15.48 1.56
C ILE A 255 8.96 -16.27 0.94
N ASP A 256 9.07 -17.55 1.28
CA ASP A 256 10.10 -18.45 0.73
C ASP A 256 9.98 -18.57 -0.79
N SER A 257 8.76 -18.75 -1.32
CA SER A 257 8.50 -18.82 -2.76
C SER A 257 8.91 -17.54 -3.50
N ARG A 258 8.80 -16.37 -2.86
CA ARG A 258 9.29 -15.10 -3.45
C ARG A 258 10.80 -15.01 -3.43
N ILE A 259 11.44 -15.48 -2.37
CA ILE A 259 12.91 -15.51 -2.26
C ILE A 259 13.49 -16.44 -3.33
N ILE A 260 12.91 -17.64 -3.47
CA ILE A 260 13.31 -18.61 -4.50
C ILE A 260 13.12 -18.03 -5.91
N GLU A 261 11.96 -17.42 -6.19
CA GLU A 261 11.69 -16.84 -7.50
C GLU A 261 12.62 -15.66 -7.81
N ALA A 262 12.95 -14.82 -6.82
CA ALA A 262 13.88 -13.71 -6.99
C ALA A 262 15.31 -14.19 -7.29
N ALA A 263 15.80 -15.21 -6.57
CA ALA A 263 17.12 -15.81 -6.79
C ALA A 263 17.20 -16.48 -8.17
N HIS A 264 16.17 -17.26 -8.53
CA HIS A 264 16.08 -17.91 -9.85
C HIS A 264 16.01 -16.88 -11.00
N GLN A 265 15.24 -15.79 -10.86
CA GLN A 265 15.18 -14.73 -11.88
C GLN A 265 16.49 -13.95 -12.01
N SER A 266 17.26 -13.85 -10.92
CA SER A 266 18.58 -13.21 -10.91
C SER A 266 19.69 -14.10 -11.49
N GLY A 267 19.37 -15.36 -11.80
CA GLY A 267 20.33 -16.33 -12.35
C GLY A 267 21.31 -16.86 -11.31
N GLU A 268 20.92 -16.89 -10.03
CA GLU A 268 21.72 -17.51 -8.97
C GLU A 268 21.72 -19.05 -9.14
N ASP A 269 22.82 -19.71 -8.77
CA ASP A 269 22.96 -21.17 -8.87
C ASP A 269 22.29 -21.90 -7.68
N GLU A 270 22.21 -21.26 -6.51
CA GLU A 270 21.59 -21.81 -5.31
C GLU A 270 21.01 -20.70 -4.41
N VAL A 271 20.06 -21.06 -3.53
CA VAL A 271 19.49 -20.15 -2.52
C VAL A 271 19.25 -20.87 -1.18
N SER A 272 19.70 -20.29 -0.08
CA SER A 272 19.47 -20.84 1.27
C SER A 272 18.20 -20.26 1.91
N LEU A 273 17.38 -21.14 2.49
CA LEU A 273 16.13 -20.83 3.18
C LEU A 273 16.14 -21.41 4.59
N SER A 274 15.57 -20.67 5.53
CA SER A 274 15.33 -21.14 6.90
C SER A 274 13.84 -21.26 7.14
N THR A 275 13.26 -22.45 6.89
CA THR A 275 11.82 -22.69 7.07
C THR A 275 11.58 -23.64 8.25
N MET A 276 10.65 -23.27 9.14
CA MET A 276 10.28 -24.04 10.35
C MET A 276 11.48 -24.46 11.24
N GLY A 277 12.50 -23.60 11.34
CA GLY A 277 13.68 -23.83 12.20
C GLY A 277 14.70 -24.82 11.65
N ARG A 278 14.65 -25.13 10.34
CA ARG A 278 15.64 -25.96 9.63
C ARG A 278 16.19 -25.20 8.44
N ALA A 279 17.48 -25.35 8.19
CA ALA A 279 18.14 -24.75 7.05
C ALA A 279 18.08 -25.68 5.83
N TYR A 280 17.73 -25.09 4.69
CA TYR A 280 17.59 -25.77 3.41
C TYR A 280 18.29 -24.97 2.32
N THR A 281 19.10 -25.63 1.50
CA THR A 281 19.66 -25.06 0.28
C THR A 281 18.83 -25.54 -0.91
N ILE A 282 18.38 -24.64 -1.77
CA ILE A 282 17.76 -25.00 -3.05
C ILE A 282 18.82 -24.80 -4.13
N ASP A 283 19.21 -25.90 -4.75
CA ASP A 283 20.12 -25.93 -5.90
C ASP A 283 19.27 -25.88 -7.18
N PHE A 284 19.46 -24.82 -7.99
CA PHE A 284 18.73 -24.62 -9.23
C PHE A 284 19.26 -25.45 -10.39
N ASN A 285 20.50 -25.94 -10.31
CA ASN A 285 21.12 -26.77 -11.34
C ASN A 285 20.56 -28.20 -11.28
N SER A 286 20.45 -28.75 -10.07
CA SER A 286 19.87 -30.08 -9.85
C SER A 286 18.35 -30.06 -9.61
N MET A 287 17.77 -28.86 -9.41
CA MET A 287 16.37 -28.66 -9.01
C MET A 287 16.02 -29.49 -7.77
N GLN A 288 16.81 -29.33 -6.71
CA GLN A 288 16.62 -30.03 -5.44
C GLN A 288 16.73 -29.09 -4.24
N GLN A 289 15.93 -29.36 -3.23
CA GLN A 289 16.05 -28.86 -1.87
C GLN A 289 16.91 -29.83 -1.08
N ILE A 290 17.97 -29.35 -0.45
CA ILE A 290 18.90 -30.11 0.38
C ILE A 290 18.77 -29.59 1.80
N ASN A 291 18.47 -30.47 2.76
CA ASN A 291 18.49 -30.07 4.17
C ASN A 291 19.93 -30.02 4.68
N GLU A 292 20.37 -28.88 5.19
CA GLU A 292 21.76 -28.66 5.61
C GLU A 292 22.14 -29.51 6.85
N ASP A 293 21.17 -29.82 7.71
CA ASP A 293 21.41 -30.61 8.94
C ASP A 293 21.49 -32.12 8.68
N THR A 294 20.77 -32.63 7.69
CA THR A 294 20.60 -34.08 7.44
C THR A 294 21.12 -34.55 6.09
N GLY A 295 21.49 -33.63 5.19
CA GLY A 295 21.91 -33.92 3.82
C GLY A 295 20.80 -34.51 2.94
N THR A 296 19.55 -34.53 3.41
CA THR A 296 18.43 -35.13 2.67
C THR A 296 18.04 -34.22 1.50
N ALA A 297 18.11 -34.76 0.28
CA ALA A 297 17.78 -34.04 -0.94
C ALA A 297 16.40 -34.44 -1.47
N ARG A 298 15.60 -33.45 -1.84
CA ARG A 298 14.22 -33.61 -2.34
C ARG A 298 14.01 -32.79 -3.61
N PRO A 299 13.32 -33.32 -4.63
CA PRO A 299 13.07 -32.57 -5.87
C PRO A 299 12.25 -31.30 -5.63
N VAL A 300 12.59 -30.22 -6.33
CA VAL A 300 11.81 -28.98 -6.38
C VAL A 300 11.33 -28.69 -7.80
N GLN A 301 10.24 -27.94 -7.93
CA GLN A 301 9.70 -27.56 -9.22
C GLN A 301 9.13 -26.15 -9.19
N ARG A 302 9.49 -25.39 -10.22
CA ARG A 302 8.84 -24.14 -10.60
C ARG A 302 7.65 -24.43 -11.50
N LYS A 303 6.45 -24.06 -11.09
CA LYS A 303 5.25 -24.20 -11.92
C LYS A 303 4.62 -22.84 -12.15
N VAL A 304 4.49 -22.45 -13.43
CA VAL A 304 3.66 -21.32 -13.83
C VAL A 304 2.22 -21.83 -13.84
N ASN A 305 1.32 -21.23 -13.08
CA ASN A 305 -0.09 -21.55 -13.10
C ASN A 305 -0.75 -20.85 -14.30
N PRO A 306 -1.11 -21.57 -15.38
CA PRO A 306 -1.74 -20.95 -16.56
C PRO A 306 -3.14 -20.38 -16.23
N LEU A 307 -3.73 -20.77 -15.10
CA LEU A 307 -5.03 -20.27 -14.61
C LEU A 307 -4.96 -18.85 -14.04
N VAL A 308 -3.79 -18.21 -13.97
CA VAL A 308 -3.66 -16.78 -13.60
C VAL A 308 -3.15 -15.95 -14.79
N ALA A 309 -2.44 -16.56 -15.73
CA ALA A 309 -2.03 -15.90 -16.98
C ALA A 309 -3.16 -15.83 -18.04
N GLY A 310 -4.09 -16.80 -18.05
CA GLY A 310 -5.21 -16.85 -19.00
C GLY A 310 -6.56 -16.33 -18.49
N CYS A 311 -6.75 -16.21 -17.17
CA CYS A 311 -8.06 -15.89 -16.58
C CYS A 311 -8.41 -14.41 -16.52
N LEU A 312 -7.61 -13.53 -17.14
CA LEU A 312 -8.01 -12.13 -17.41
C LEU A 312 -8.85 -11.98 -18.69
N HIS A 313 -9.14 -13.07 -19.43
CA HIS A 313 -9.99 -13.01 -20.62
C HIS A 313 -11.24 -13.92 -20.59
N SER A 314 -11.57 -14.57 -19.47
CA SER A 314 -12.83 -15.32 -19.36
C SER A 314 -13.28 -15.57 -17.91
N ALA A 315 -13.52 -14.50 -17.16
CA ALA A 315 -14.26 -14.55 -15.89
C ALA A 315 -15.56 -13.72 -15.93
N SER A 316 -16.20 -13.67 -17.10
CA SER A 316 -17.61 -13.29 -17.24
C SER A 316 -18.40 -14.50 -17.73
N SER A 317 -18.89 -15.32 -16.80
CA SER A 317 -20.14 -16.10 -16.91
C SER A 317 -20.29 -17.16 -15.81
N SER A 318 -20.57 -16.69 -14.59
CA SER A 318 -21.58 -17.34 -13.73
C SER A 318 -22.20 -16.33 -12.74
N SER A 319 -22.37 -15.10 -13.22
CA SER A 319 -23.24 -14.09 -12.63
C SER A 319 -24.00 -13.45 -13.78
N ASP A 320 -25.30 -13.21 -13.58
CA ASP A 320 -26.18 -12.51 -14.50
C ASP A 320 -25.47 -11.32 -15.19
N PRO A 321 -25.60 -11.14 -16.52
CA PRO A 321 -24.88 -10.11 -17.26
C PRO A 321 -25.47 -8.69 -17.11
N ASN A 322 -26.04 -8.33 -15.95
CA ASN A 322 -26.68 -7.01 -15.79
C ASN A 322 -26.57 -6.34 -14.41
N VAL A 323 -25.49 -6.58 -13.66
CA VAL A 323 -25.18 -5.73 -12.50
C VAL A 323 -23.70 -5.35 -12.55
N GLU A 324 -23.40 -4.20 -13.14
CA GLU A 324 -22.22 -3.44 -12.72
C GLU A 324 -22.38 -3.23 -11.21
N GLN A 325 -21.59 -3.94 -10.41
CA GLN A 325 -21.66 -3.79 -8.97
C GLN A 325 -21.04 -2.43 -8.63
N CYS A 326 -21.91 -1.43 -8.47
CA CYS A 326 -21.51 -0.07 -8.16
C CYS A 326 -20.79 -0.04 -6.81
N ASP A 327 -19.75 0.79 -6.72
CA ASP A 327 -19.02 0.98 -5.47
C ASP A 327 -19.89 1.83 -4.53
N SER A 328 -20.36 1.25 -3.42
CA SER A 328 -21.22 1.96 -2.46
C SER A 328 -20.61 3.27 -1.94
N ARG A 329 -19.28 3.40 -1.97
CA ARG A 329 -18.59 4.67 -1.64
C ARG A 329 -18.85 5.74 -2.69
N GLU A 330 -18.87 5.37 -3.97
CA GLU A 330 -19.14 6.32 -5.04
C GLU A 330 -20.60 6.80 -5.01
N GLU A 331 -21.54 5.91 -4.70
CA GLU A 331 -22.95 6.26 -4.51
C GLU A 331 -23.12 7.27 -3.36
N ILE A 332 -22.62 6.97 -2.16
CA ILE A 332 -22.79 7.88 -1.02
C ILE A 332 -22.08 9.22 -1.20
N LEU A 333 -20.93 9.26 -1.88
CA LEU A 333 -20.21 10.53 -2.13
C LEU A 333 -20.92 11.39 -3.19
N LYS A 334 -21.76 10.79 -4.04
CA LYS A 334 -22.64 11.53 -4.97
C LYS A 334 -23.93 11.99 -4.28
N GLU A 335 -24.50 11.17 -3.41
CA GLU A 335 -25.73 11.47 -2.67
C GLU A 335 -25.51 12.52 -1.56
N ASP A 336 -24.42 12.39 -0.80
CA ASP A 336 -24.08 13.23 0.34
C ASP A 336 -22.78 14.00 0.08
N ILE A 337 -22.93 15.13 -0.63
CA ILE A 337 -21.83 16.02 -1.01
C ILE A 337 -21.17 16.65 0.23
N ASP A 338 -21.93 16.87 1.31
CA ASP A 338 -21.42 17.46 2.55
C ASP A 338 -20.49 16.48 3.26
N LEU A 339 -20.85 15.20 3.32
CA LEU A 339 -19.97 14.14 3.84
C LEU A 339 -18.66 14.04 3.05
N ALA A 340 -18.75 14.03 1.72
CA ALA A 340 -17.57 14.02 0.84
C ALA A 340 -16.68 15.25 1.05
N SER A 341 -17.31 16.42 1.14
CA SER A 341 -16.62 17.71 1.33
C SER A 341 -15.93 17.77 2.68
N ALA A 342 -16.61 17.36 3.76
CA ALA A 342 -16.04 17.30 5.10
C ALA A 342 -14.82 16.37 5.18
N PHE A 343 -14.92 15.18 4.56
CA PHE A 343 -13.82 14.21 4.51
C PHE A 343 -12.58 14.80 3.82
N ILE A 344 -12.76 15.37 2.63
CA ILE A 344 -11.66 15.94 1.84
C ILE A 344 -11.10 17.20 2.51
N GLN A 345 -11.93 18.12 3.01
CA GLN A 345 -11.47 19.33 3.70
C GLN A 345 -10.63 18.99 4.94
N THR A 346 -11.04 17.97 5.69
CA THR A 346 -10.36 17.57 6.93
C THR A 346 -8.99 16.93 6.65
N LEU A 347 -8.87 16.11 5.61
CA LEU A 347 -7.67 15.27 5.41
C LEU A 347 -6.75 15.74 4.29
N PHE A 348 -7.21 16.52 3.31
CA PHE A 348 -6.41 16.82 2.12
C PHE A 348 -5.12 17.56 2.46
N ALA A 349 -5.21 18.65 3.21
CA ALA A 349 -4.04 19.46 3.56
C ALA A 349 -3.06 18.67 4.46
N VAL A 350 -3.60 17.83 5.35
CA VAL A 350 -2.80 16.96 6.22
C VAL A 350 -2.05 15.91 5.39
N LEU A 351 -2.73 15.23 4.46
CA LEU A 351 -2.09 14.27 3.55
C LEU A 351 -1.05 14.92 2.63
N TYR A 352 -1.32 16.15 2.21
CA TYR A 352 -0.38 16.92 1.42
C TYR A 352 0.91 17.18 2.20
N GLU A 353 0.78 17.52 3.50
CA GLU A 353 1.93 17.69 4.39
C GLU A 353 2.66 16.37 4.68
N VAL A 354 1.92 15.25 4.82
CA VAL A 354 2.55 13.91 4.93
C VAL A 354 3.34 13.58 3.66
N TYR A 355 2.85 13.96 2.48
CA TYR A 355 3.57 13.78 1.22
C TYR A 355 4.85 14.64 1.16
N SER A 356 4.76 15.93 1.52
CA SER A 356 5.88 16.88 1.44
C SER A 356 7.00 16.56 2.45
N SER A 357 6.63 16.13 3.66
CA SER A 357 7.57 15.83 4.75
C SER A 357 8.18 14.42 4.68
N SER A 358 7.58 13.49 3.94
CA SER A 358 8.04 12.10 3.91
C SER A 358 9.27 11.91 3.03
N ALA A 359 10.35 11.40 3.63
CA ALA A 359 11.55 10.97 2.89
C ALA A 359 11.38 9.60 2.19
N GLY A 360 10.38 8.80 2.59
CA GLY A 360 10.21 7.42 2.15
C GLY A 360 9.43 7.29 0.83
N PRO A 361 9.97 6.64 -0.23
CA PRO A 361 9.26 6.47 -1.50
C PRO A 361 7.90 5.79 -1.36
N THR A 362 7.79 4.76 -0.52
CA THR A 362 6.55 3.99 -0.32
C THR A 362 5.40 4.84 0.21
N VAL A 363 5.67 5.67 1.23
CA VAL A 363 4.68 6.58 1.81
C VAL A 363 4.31 7.65 0.78
N ARG A 364 5.30 8.24 0.10
CA ARG A 364 5.06 9.25 -0.95
C ARG A 364 4.18 8.72 -2.09
N HIS A 365 4.46 7.50 -2.58
CA HIS A 365 3.63 6.87 -3.63
C HIS A 365 2.18 6.67 -3.16
N LYS A 366 1.99 6.20 -1.92
CA LYS A 366 0.65 5.97 -1.39
C LYS A 366 -0.10 7.28 -1.12
N CYS A 367 0.59 8.31 -0.61
CA CYS A 367 0.01 9.65 -0.45
C CYS A 367 -0.42 10.22 -1.80
N LEU A 368 0.44 10.14 -2.82
CA LEU A 368 0.15 10.65 -4.16
C LEU A 368 -1.10 9.96 -4.75
N GLN A 369 -1.18 8.63 -4.65
CA GLN A 369 -2.36 7.88 -5.09
C GLN A 369 -3.63 8.31 -4.34
N THR A 370 -3.52 8.57 -3.04
CA THR A 370 -4.66 8.97 -2.20
C THR A 370 -5.11 10.40 -2.48
N LEU A 371 -4.17 11.33 -2.64
CA LEU A 371 -4.43 12.71 -3.05
C LEU A 371 -5.09 12.75 -4.44
N LEU A 372 -4.62 11.93 -5.39
CA LEU A 372 -5.22 11.82 -6.71
C LEU A 372 -6.68 11.32 -6.65
N ARG A 373 -6.99 10.32 -5.79
CA ARG A 373 -8.38 9.91 -5.52
C ARG A 373 -9.23 11.06 -5.00
N MET A 374 -8.72 11.82 -4.03
CA MET A 374 -9.43 13.00 -3.50
C MET A 374 -9.70 14.04 -4.59
N ILE A 375 -8.70 14.36 -5.42
CA ILE A 375 -8.86 15.33 -6.51
C ILE A 375 -9.87 14.83 -7.55
N TYR A 376 -9.81 13.54 -7.89
CA TYR A 376 -10.69 12.93 -8.88
C TYR A 376 -12.16 12.89 -8.44
N TYR A 377 -12.46 12.69 -7.16
CA TYR A 377 -13.85 12.63 -6.68
C TYR A 377 -14.37 13.96 -6.11
N ALA A 378 -13.51 14.93 -5.78
CA ALA A 378 -13.94 16.25 -5.31
C ALA A 378 -14.70 17.08 -6.36
N SER A 379 -15.68 17.87 -5.95
CA SER A 379 -16.31 18.85 -6.85
C SER A 379 -15.37 20.02 -7.17
N ALA A 380 -15.62 20.73 -8.28
CA ALA A 380 -14.79 21.87 -8.67
C ALA A 380 -14.84 23.01 -7.64
N SER A 381 -15.97 23.25 -6.98
CA SER A 381 -16.10 24.24 -5.91
C SER A 381 -15.24 23.87 -4.71
N LEU A 382 -15.32 22.63 -4.25
CA LEU A 382 -14.53 22.10 -3.14
C LEU A 382 -13.02 22.19 -3.42
N LEU A 383 -12.60 21.83 -4.63
CA LEU A 383 -11.19 21.92 -5.03
C LEU A 383 -10.66 23.36 -4.99
N LYS A 384 -11.47 24.37 -5.36
CA LYS A 384 -11.05 25.77 -5.26
C LYS A 384 -10.74 26.17 -3.82
N GLU A 385 -11.50 25.68 -2.86
CA GLU A 385 -11.29 25.98 -1.44
C GLU A 385 -10.07 25.25 -0.87
N VAL A 386 -10.01 23.93 -1.09
CA VAL A 386 -8.99 23.06 -0.51
C VAL A 386 -7.60 23.33 -1.09
N LEU A 387 -7.50 23.68 -2.37
CA LEU A 387 -6.22 23.91 -3.05
C LEU A 387 -5.70 25.34 -2.89
N LYS A 388 -6.50 26.29 -2.39
CA LYS A 388 -6.16 27.72 -2.31
C LYS A 388 -4.84 27.99 -1.56
N ASN A 389 -4.59 27.21 -0.52
CA ASN A 389 -3.45 27.39 0.37
C ASN A 389 -2.30 26.41 0.08
N GLN A 390 -2.41 25.60 -0.99
CA GLN A 390 -1.43 24.57 -1.30
C GLN A 390 -0.69 24.91 -2.61
N PRO A 391 0.65 24.89 -2.63
CA PRO A 391 1.45 25.17 -3.83
C PRO A 391 1.45 23.97 -4.80
N VAL A 392 0.26 23.50 -5.19
CA VAL A 392 0.08 22.27 -5.99
C VAL A 392 0.73 22.36 -7.35
N SER A 393 0.64 23.52 -8.02
CA SER A 393 1.18 23.69 -9.37
C SER A 393 2.71 23.60 -9.43
N SER A 394 3.42 24.22 -8.49
CA SER A 394 4.89 24.13 -8.45
C SER A 394 5.36 22.73 -8.04
N HIS A 395 4.64 22.09 -7.11
CA HIS A 395 4.93 20.69 -6.75
C HIS A 395 4.68 19.72 -7.91
N ILE A 396 3.61 19.88 -8.69
CA ILE A 396 3.39 19.06 -9.89
C ILE A 396 4.56 19.23 -10.87
N ALA A 397 5.00 20.45 -11.14
CA ALA A 397 6.16 20.69 -12.01
C ALA A 397 7.42 19.97 -11.50
N ALA A 398 7.70 20.06 -10.20
CA ALA A 398 8.83 19.36 -9.57
C ALA A 398 8.69 17.84 -9.62
N MET A 399 7.49 17.29 -9.38
CA MET A 399 7.22 15.85 -9.47
C MET A 399 7.46 15.30 -10.88
N MET A 400 7.08 16.05 -11.91
CA MET A 400 7.31 15.66 -13.30
C MET A 400 8.78 15.70 -13.73
N ALA A 401 9.64 16.41 -12.99
CA ALA A 401 11.09 16.39 -13.17
C ALA A 401 11.77 15.25 -12.38
N SER A 402 11.02 14.45 -11.62
CA SER A 402 11.54 13.33 -10.87
C SER A 402 12.02 12.19 -11.78
N GLN A 403 12.97 11.40 -11.29
CA GLN A 403 13.39 10.14 -11.93
C GLN A 403 12.45 8.97 -11.60
N ASP A 404 11.56 9.16 -10.62
CA ASP A 404 10.62 8.14 -10.19
C ASP A 404 9.37 8.15 -11.07
N LEU A 405 9.25 7.16 -11.95
CA LEU A 405 8.14 7.05 -12.90
C LEU A 405 6.76 7.04 -12.22
N LYS A 406 6.62 6.48 -11.02
CA LYS A 406 5.33 6.48 -10.30
C LYS A 406 4.94 7.89 -9.89
N VAL A 407 5.92 8.70 -9.49
CA VAL A 407 5.70 10.10 -9.12
C VAL A 407 5.37 10.94 -10.36
N VAL A 408 6.11 10.74 -11.46
CA VAL A 408 5.86 11.44 -12.73
C VAL A 408 4.46 11.13 -13.27
N VAL A 409 4.07 9.84 -13.29
CA VAL A 409 2.74 9.43 -13.76
C VAL A 409 1.63 10.01 -12.88
N GLY A 410 1.78 9.94 -11.55
CA GLY A 410 0.81 10.54 -10.65
C GLY A 410 0.69 12.07 -10.83
N ALA A 411 1.80 12.76 -11.10
CA ALA A 411 1.78 14.20 -11.39
C ALA A 411 1.06 14.54 -12.70
N ILE A 412 1.25 13.74 -13.76
CA ILE A 412 0.53 13.89 -15.03
C ILE A 412 -0.97 13.65 -14.82
N GLN A 413 -1.34 12.58 -14.10
CA GLN A 413 -2.73 12.27 -13.79
C GLN A 413 -3.39 13.39 -12.97
N MET A 414 -2.69 13.94 -11.96
CA MET A 414 -3.20 15.11 -11.22
C MET A 414 -3.34 16.34 -12.10
N ALA A 415 -2.36 16.63 -12.95
CA ALA A 415 -2.40 17.77 -13.86
C ALA A 415 -3.59 17.70 -14.82
N GLU A 416 -3.83 16.53 -15.41
CA GLU A 416 -4.95 16.29 -16.32
C GLU A 416 -6.30 16.49 -15.62
N VAL A 417 -6.49 15.87 -14.45
CA VAL A 417 -7.74 15.99 -13.69
C VAL A 417 -7.99 17.44 -13.25
N LEU A 418 -6.95 18.16 -12.83
CA LEU A 418 -7.05 19.57 -12.44
C LEU A 418 -7.37 20.48 -13.63
N MET A 419 -6.80 20.21 -14.81
CA MET A 419 -7.12 20.94 -16.04
C MET A 419 -8.55 20.69 -16.50
N GLN A 420 -9.07 19.47 -16.35
CA GLN A 420 -10.46 19.16 -16.66
C GLN A 420 -11.45 19.84 -15.71
N LYS A 421 -11.13 19.87 -14.41
CA LYS A 421 -12.06 20.40 -13.38
C LYS A 421 -11.97 21.90 -13.15
N LEU A 422 -10.77 22.48 -13.28
CA LEU A 422 -10.47 23.87 -12.93
C LEU A 422 -9.59 24.54 -14.00
N PRO A 423 -10.00 24.55 -15.28
CA PRO A 423 -9.19 25.07 -16.39
C PRO A 423 -8.83 26.55 -16.21
N ASP A 424 -9.77 27.38 -15.76
CA ASP A 424 -9.57 28.83 -15.60
C ASP A 424 -8.49 29.17 -14.57
N VAL A 425 -8.31 28.29 -13.58
CA VAL A 425 -7.32 28.46 -12.51
C VAL A 425 -5.99 27.86 -12.97
N PHE A 426 -5.98 26.55 -13.25
CA PHE A 426 -4.72 25.83 -13.47
C PHE A 426 -4.08 26.10 -14.82
N SER A 427 -4.81 26.55 -15.85
CA SER A 427 -4.17 26.96 -17.11
C SER A 427 -3.14 28.08 -16.92
N ILE A 428 -3.41 29.03 -16.02
CA ILE A 428 -2.51 30.14 -15.71
C ILE A 428 -1.35 29.65 -14.85
N TYR A 429 -1.65 28.93 -13.76
CA TYR A 429 -0.61 28.45 -12.85
C TYR A 429 0.33 27.43 -13.51
N PHE A 430 -0.18 26.50 -14.33
CA PHE A 430 0.63 25.49 -15.01
C PHE A 430 1.54 26.08 -16.09
N ARG A 431 1.11 27.15 -16.75
CA ARG A 431 1.99 27.93 -17.64
C ARG A 431 3.08 28.64 -16.84
N ARG A 432 2.72 29.26 -15.70
CA ARG A 432 3.67 30.01 -14.86
C ARG A 432 4.71 29.13 -14.18
N GLU A 433 4.29 27.99 -13.63
CA GLU A 433 5.16 27.05 -12.90
C GLU A 433 5.89 26.06 -13.82
N GLY A 434 5.68 26.13 -15.15
CA GLY A 434 6.40 25.31 -16.13
C GLY A 434 5.91 23.86 -16.29
N VAL A 435 4.75 23.51 -15.76
CA VAL A 435 4.13 22.18 -15.92
C VAL A 435 3.94 21.83 -17.41
N MET A 436 3.44 22.78 -18.20
CA MET A 436 3.22 22.59 -19.65
C MET A 436 4.54 22.33 -20.41
N HIS A 437 5.62 23.00 -20.00
CA HIS A 437 6.94 22.77 -20.58
C HIS A 437 7.45 21.37 -20.23
N GLN A 438 7.24 20.93 -18.99
CA GLN A 438 7.67 19.60 -18.55
C GLN A 438 6.87 18.48 -19.23
N ILE A 439 5.56 18.65 -19.47
CA ILE A 439 4.76 17.71 -20.28
C ILE A 439 5.34 17.59 -21.68
N LYS A 440 5.61 18.73 -22.33
CA LYS A 440 6.19 18.76 -23.68
C LYS A 440 7.56 18.05 -23.70
N LYS A 441 8.43 18.35 -22.74
CA LYS A 441 9.72 17.69 -22.58
C LYS A 441 9.58 16.17 -22.45
N LEU A 442 8.65 15.68 -21.62
CA LEU A 442 8.42 14.25 -21.46
C LEU A 442 7.91 13.59 -22.75
N SER A 443 7.06 14.28 -23.53
CA SER A 443 6.60 13.76 -24.83
C SER A 443 7.70 13.68 -25.90
N GLU A 444 8.72 14.55 -25.81
CA GLU A 444 9.85 14.56 -26.75
C GLU A 444 10.91 13.49 -26.42
N LEU A 445 10.96 12.99 -25.18
CA LEU A 445 11.92 11.96 -24.76
C LEU A 445 11.70 10.60 -25.44
N GLU A 446 10.47 10.26 -25.84
CA GLU A 446 10.17 9.04 -26.60
C GLU A 446 10.76 9.03 -28.01
N VAL A 447 11.04 10.20 -28.58
CA VAL A 447 11.55 10.30 -29.96
C VAL A 447 13.04 9.94 -30.05
N GLN A 448 13.79 10.05 -28.95
CA GLN A 448 15.25 9.81 -28.94
C GLN A 448 15.64 8.36 -28.62
N SER A 449 14.77 7.57 -27.97
CA SER A 449 15.03 6.15 -27.65
C SER A 449 14.73 5.21 -28.83
N ALA A 450 13.99 5.66 -29.85
CA ALA A 450 13.67 4.89 -31.05
C ALA A 450 14.71 5.02 -32.19
N SER A 451 15.72 5.88 -32.05
CA SER A 451 16.76 6.09 -33.08
C SER A 451 18.15 5.68 -32.60
N THR A 452 18.45 4.38 -32.59
CA THR A 452 19.83 3.90 -32.71
C THR A 452 20.01 3.18 -34.05
N PRO A 453 20.82 3.70 -34.99
CA PRO A 453 21.17 2.97 -36.20
C PRO A 453 22.17 1.88 -35.85
N VAL A 454 21.81 0.62 -36.09
CA VAL A 454 22.73 -0.53 -36.08
C VAL A 454 23.77 -0.33 -37.19
N LYS A 455 25.04 -0.13 -36.82
CA LYS A 455 26.18 -0.27 -37.75
C LYS A 455 26.60 -1.75 -37.79
N PRO A 456 26.67 -2.40 -38.96
CA PRO A 456 27.20 -3.76 -39.06
C PRO A 456 28.71 -3.70 -39.28
N THR A 457 29.51 -4.35 -38.44
CA THR A 457 30.88 -4.73 -38.83
C THR A 457 31.27 -6.08 -38.24
N ALA A 458 31.70 -6.95 -39.15
CA ALA A 458 32.02 -8.34 -38.96
C ALA A 458 33.31 -8.61 -38.17
N THR A 459 33.35 -9.83 -37.65
CA THR A 459 34.33 -10.54 -36.81
C THR A 459 35.67 -10.83 -37.51
N SER A 460 36.79 -10.75 -36.77
CA SER A 460 37.90 -11.72 -36.91
C SER A 460 38.91 -11.72 -35.72
N ILE A 461 38.81 -12.76 -34.88
CA ILE A 461 39.87 -13.73 -34.47
C ILE A 461 41.17 -13.22 -33.77
N THR A 462 41.20 -13.35 -32.42
CA THR A 462 42.18 -13.97 -31.44
C THR A 462 43.73 -13.96 -31.65
N PRO A 463 44.57 -14.36 -30.65
CA PRO A 463 44.65 -14.01 -29.22
C PRO A 463 46.11 -13.81 -28.68
N GLY A 464 46.23 -13.32 -27.45
CA GLY A 464 47.27 -13.77 -26.48
C GLY A 464 48.54 -12.93 -26.31
N SER A 465 48.78 -12.43 -25.09
CA SER A 465 49.98 -12.71 -24.28
C SER A 465 49.98 -11.89 -22.98
N ALA A 466 50.36 -12.58 -21.90
CA ALA A 466 50.52 -12.08 -20.54
C ALA A 466 51.78 -11.21 -20.36
N SER A 467 51.82 -10.40 -19.29
CA SER A 467 52.82 -10.47 -18.19
C SER A 467 53.09 -9.12 -17.51
N GLY A 468 53.20 -9.17 -16.17
CA GLY A 468 54.04 -8.29 -15.33
C GLY A 468 53.29 -7.21 -14.56
N SER A 469 52.96 -7.38 -13.26
CA SER A 469 53.79 -7.08 -12.06
C SER A 469 54.32 -5.63 -12.04
N SER A 470 54.20 -4.80 -11.00
CA SER A 470 54.15 -5.01 -9.54
C SER A 470 53.96 -3.66 -8.83
N SER A 471 53.54 -3.70 -7.55
CA SER A 471 53.90 -2.80 -6.42
C SER A 471 53.53 -1.30 -6.51
N SER A 472 53.20 -0.56 -5.45
CA SER A 472 53.05 -0.77 -4.01
C SER A 472 52.55 0.57 -3.41
N LEU A 473 51.93 0.46 -2.24
CA LEU A 473 51.46 1.47 -1.29
C LEU A 473 52.27 2.78 -1.21
N SER A 474 51.59 3.90 -0.92
CA SER A 474 51.76 4.63 0.35
C SER A 474 50.78 5.81 0.51
N SER A 475 50.39 5.95 1.78
CA SER A 475 49.53 6.92 2.45
C SER A 475 50.13 8.32 2.59
N GLY A 476 49.27 9.34 2.78
CA GLY A 476 49.64 10.51 3.59
C GLY A 476 48.93 11.82 3.27
N SER A 477 47.91 12.12 4.07
CA SER A 477 47.67 13.40 4.76
C SER A 477 47.27 14.68 4.01
N THR A 478 46.07 15.16 4.36
CA THR A 478 45.67 16.53 4.76
C THR A 478 46.29 17.75 4.06
N ASP A 479 45.46 18.58 3.45
CA ASP A 479 45.19 19.92 3.99
C ASP A 479 44.02 20.64 3.29
N THR A 480 43.25 21.35 4.13
CA THR A 480 42.24 22.35 3.79
C THR A 480 42.84 23.59 3.14
N ILE A 481 42.10 24.29 2.27
CA ILE A 481 41.86 25.75 2.32
C ILE A 481 40.95 26.21 1.16
N GLU A 482 40.03 27.10 1.50
CA GLU A 482 39.10 27.85 0.66
C GLU A 482 39.79 28.65 -0.47
N ARG A 483 39.05 28.93 -1.57
CA ARG A 483 38.44 30.24 -1.92
C ARG A 483 38.35 30.50 -3.42
N LYS A 484 37.11 30.82 -3.82
CA LYS A 484 36.68 31.96 -4.65
C LYS A 484 36.94 32.01 -6.16
N ASP A 485 35.81 32.38 -6.81
CA ASP A 485 35.66 33.30 -7.95
C ASP A 485 36.21 32.84 -9.30
N SER A 486 35.65 33.16 -10.46
CA SER A 486 34.41 33.73 -10.97
C SER A 486 34.62 33.80 -12.51
N TYR A 487 33.57 34.13 -13.26
CA TYR A 487 33.57 34.60 -14.67
C TYR A 487 33.67 33.53 -15.78
N PHE A 488 32.61 33.31 -16.56
CA PHE A 488 32.07 34.12 -17.68
C PHE A 488 32.81 33.84 -19.00
N SER A 489 32.10 33.29 -19.97
CA SER A 489 32.39 33.45 -21.40
C SER A 489 31.16 33.10 -22.23
N MET A 490 30.55 34.13 -22.80
CA MET A 490 29.66 34.03 -23.97
C MET A 490 30.51 33.68 -25.20
N VAL A 491 29.98 32.83 -26.08
CA VAL A 491 30.26 32.94 -27.52
C VAL A 491 28.96 32.71 -28.29
N THR A 492 28.61 33.70 -29.10
CA THR A 492 27.51 33.74 -30.07
C THR A 492 28.02 33.33 -31.46
N VAL A 493 27.09 33.18 -32.41
CA VAL A 493 27.22 33.03 -33.89
C VAL A 493 27.11 31.56 -34.34
N GLY A 494 26.28 31.17 -35.31
CA GLY A 494 25.42 31.89 -36.25
C GLY A 494 24.67 30.88 -37.15
N ALA A 495 23.62 31.38 -37.81
CA ALA A 495 22.62 30.64 -38.58
C ALA A 495 23.13 29.96 -39.86
N THR A 496 22.36 28.97 -40.37
CA THR A 496 21.69 28.94 -41.71
C THR A 496 21.33 27.50 -42.12
N GLY A 497 20.20 27.33 -42.80
CA GLY A 497 19.98 26.19 -43.72
C GLY A 497 18.64 25.47 -43.59
N GLU A 498 17.63 25.94 -44.32
CA GLU A 498 16.38 25.22 -44.66
C GLU A 498 16.65 24.07 -45.64
N THR A 499 15.89 22.98 -45.56
CA THR A 499 15.39 22.21 -46.73
C THR A 499 14.19 21.35 -46.29
N GLU A 500 13.11 21.45 -47.05
CA GLU A 500 11.89 20.62 -46.98
C GLU A 500 12.11 19.29 -47.69
N ASP A 501 11.50 18.20 -47.21
CA ASP A 501 10.81 17.25 -48.12
C ASP A 501 9.78 16.36 -47.40
N HIS A 502 8.68 16.09 -48.11
CA HIS A 502 7.47 15.39 -47.68
C HIS A 502 7.59 13.85 -47.74
N THR A 503 6.98 13.10 -46.79
CA THR A 503 5.99 12.03 -47.08
C THR A 503 5.40 11.32 -45.83
N SER A 504 4.05 11.25 -45.83
CA SER A 504 3.16 10.15 -45.40
C SER A 504 2.86 9.87 -43.91
N GLN A 505 1.61 10.19 -43.56
CA GLN A 505 0.87 10.01 -42.31
C GLN A 505 0.69 8.54 -41.88
N ILE A 506 0.81 8.29 -40.56
CA ILE A 506 0.03 7.29 -39.83
C ILE A 506 -0.60 8.02 -38.64
N GLN A 507 -1.92 8.08 -38.64
CA GLN A 507 -2.74 8.86 -37.72
C GLN A 507 -3.01 8.05 -36.45
N LEU A 508 -2.35 8.38 -35.35
CA LEU A 508 -2.72 7.98 -33.99
C LEU A 508 -3.41 9.19 -33.35
N GLU A 509 -4.68 9.06 -32.97
CA GLU A 509 -5.42 10.13 -32.29
C GLU A 509 -4.75 10.45 -30.94
N LEU A 510 -4.26 11.69 -30.80
CA LEU A 510 -3.69 12.24 -29.57
C LEU A 510 -4.80 12.73 -28.61
N PRO A 511 -4.53 12.78 -27.29
CA PRO A 511 -5.39 13.43 -26.31
C PRO A 511 -5.46 14.96 -26.51
N ARG A 512 -6.66 15.53 -26.33
CA ARG A 512 -7.12 16.92 -26.64
C ARG A 512 -6.41 18.09 -25.91
N ILE A 513 -5.22 17.90 -25.33
CA ILE A 513 -4.55 18.94 -24.51
C ILE A 513 -3.85 20.02 -25.38
N LEU A 514 -3.63 19.75 -26.66
CA LEU A 514 -2.85 20.62 -27.56
C LEU A 514 -3.69 21.58 -28.43
N ASP A 515 -5.02 21.45 -28.48
CA ASP A 515 -5.89 22.21 -29.39
C ASP A 515 -6.55 23.43 -28.72
N MET A 516 -5.74 24.39 -28.26
CA MET A 516 -6.24 25.72 -27.88
C MET A 516 -5.47 26.78 -28.69
N GLU A 517 -6.10 27.25 -29.76
CA GLU A 517 -5.65 28.42 -30.51
C GLU A 517 -5.52 29.67 -29.60
N PRO A 518 -4.59 30.59 -29.91
CA PRO A 518 -4.38 31.77 -29.10
C PRO A 518 -5.55 32.74 -29.24
N VAL A 519 -6.30 32.97 -28.16
CA VAL A 519 -7.21 34.11 -28.06
C VAL A 519 -6.36 35.36 -27.87
N ASP A 520 -6.52 36.27 -28.84
CA ASP A 520 -5.78 37.51 -29.00
C ASP A 520 -5.83 38.39 -27.74
N SER A 521 -4.66 38.90 -27.37
CA SER A 521 -4.45 39.81 -26.26
C SER A 521 -4.99 41.21 -26.58
N GLY A 522 -5.94 41.71 -25.80
CA GLY A 522 -6.41 43.09 -25.98
C GLY A 522 -7.29 43.64 -24.88
N THR A 523 -6.72 43.98 -23.72
CA THR A 523 -6.76 45.34 -23.11
C THR A 523 -6.30 45.30 -21.64
N ARG A 524 -5.25 46.07 -21.35
CA ARG A 524 -4.83 46.45 -20.00
C ARG A 524 -5.88 47.40 -19.40
N GLY A 525 -6.35 47.11 -18.19
CA GLY A 525 -7.04 48.03 -17.29
C GLY A 525 -6.50 47.85 -15.86
N PRO A 526 -6.37 48.92 -15.05
CA PRO A 526 -5.43 48.96 -13.94
C PRO A 526 -5.95 48.27 -12.67
N PHE A 527 -4.96 47.86 -11.86
CA PHE A 527 -5.04 47.41 -10.49
C PHE A 527 -6.02 48.19 -9.61
N LEU A 528 -6.84 47.44 -8.86
CA LEU A 528 -7.12 47.63 -7.43
C LEU A 528 -7.51 46.28 -6.81
#